data_AF-A0A147HS73-F1
#
_entry.id   AF-A0A147HS73-F1
#
_cell.length_a   1.000
_cell.length_b   1.000
_cell.length_c   1.000
_cell.angle_alpha   90.00
_cell.angle_beta   90.00
_cell.angle_gamma   90.00
#
_symmetry.space_group_name_H-M   'P 1'
#
loop_
_entity.id
_entity.type
_entity.pdbx_description
1 polymer ?
#
loop_
_entity_poly.entity_id
_entity_poly.type
_entity_poly.pdbx_seq_one_letter_code
_entity_poly.pdbx_strand_id
1 'polypeptide(L)'
;VQKYEKGVNRVGAARLQQIASALDVPVTFFYDGDNKAREVESLLFLDSAFSLRLLRAYSKIKDQTVQRQLVSLMESIAANED
;
A
#
# COMPACT_ATOMS: atom_id res chain seq x y z
N VAL A 1 -9.94 -28.38 -10.57
CA VAL A 1 -9.68 -27.32 -9.55
C VAL A 1 -8.19 -27.01 -9.44
N GLN A 2 -7.30 -28.00 -9.36
CA GLN A 2 -5.82 -27.82 -9.33
C GLN A 2 -5.16 -27.08 -10.53
N LYS A 3 -5.90 -26.74 -11.59
CA LYS A 3 -5.38 -25.96 -12.73
C LYS A 3 -5.46 -24.44 -12.52
N TYR A 4 -6.21 -23.98 -11.52
CA TYR A 4 -6.33 -22.56 -11.16
C TYR A 4 -5.35 -22.16 -10.04
N GLU A 5 -4.89 -23.12 -9.25
CA GLU A 5 -3.95 -22.90 -8.14
C GLU A 5 -2.49 -22.71 -8.61
N LYS A 6 -2.15 -23.19 -9.81
CA LYS A 6 -0.78 -23.13 -10.36
C LYS A 6 -0.51 -21.92 -11.28
N GLY A 7 -1.44 -20.97 -11.41
CA GLY A 7 -1.22 -19.70 -12.15
C GLY A 7 -0.95 -19.80 -13.66
N VAL A 8 -1.03 -20.99 -14.27
CA VAL A 8 -0.69 -21.19 -15.70
C VAL A 8 -1.80 -20.69 -16.65
N ASN A 9 -3.05 -20.55 -16.19
CA ASN A 9 -4.15 -20.08 -17.02
C ASN A 9 -4.47 -18.61 -16.72
N ARG A 10 -4.18 -17.73 -17.68
CA ARG A 10 -4.71 -16.36 -17.68
C ARG A 10 -6.24 -16.43 -17.77
N VAL A 11 -6.93 -16.11 -16.69
CA VAL A 11 -8.38 -15.91 -16.74
C VAL A 11 -8.63 -14.68 -17.61
N GLY A 12 -9.24 -14.87 -18.78
CA GLY A 12 -9.61 -13.75 -19.65
C GLY A 12 -10.53 -12.79 -18.91
N ALA A 13 -10.37 -11.48 -19.13
CA ALA A 13 -11.10 -10.41 -18.44
C ALA A 13 -12.63 -10.66 -18.39
N ALA A 14 -13.21 -11.28 -19.42
CA ALA A 14 -14.63 -11.65 -19.47
C ALA A 14 -15.04 -12.65 -18.37
N ARG A 15 -14.19 -13.63 -18.03
CA ARG A 15 -14.47 -14.59 -16.96
C ARG A 15 -14.27 -13.96 -15.57
N LEU A 16 -13.29 -13.07 -15.42
CA LEU A 16 -13.13 -12.28 -14.18
C LEU A 16 -14.34 -11.38 -13.93
N GLN A 17 -14.88 -10.76 -14.98
CA GLN A 17 -16.10 -9.95 -14.89
C GLN A 17 -17.32 -10.78 -14.44
N GLN A 18 -17.48 -12.00 -14.96
CA GLN A 18 -18.55 -12.91 -14.52
C GLN A 18 -18.42 -13.31 -13.05
N ILE A 19 -17.19 -13.57 -12.59
CA ILE A 19 -16.91 -13.90 -11.19
C ILE A 19 -17.20 -12.70 -10.28
N ALA A 20 -16.79 -11.50 -10.71
CA ALA A 20 -17.06 -10.24 -10.00
C ALA A 20 -18.57 -9.99 -9.85
N SER A 21 -19.34 -10.15 -10.93
CA SER A 21 -20.81 -10.07 -10.89
C SER A 21 -21.44 -11.12 -9.98
N ALA A 22 -20.90 -12.33 -9.91
CA ALA A 22 -21.43 -13.40 -9.06
C ALA A 22 -21.14 -13.18 -7.56
N LEU A 23 -20.06 -12.47 -7.25
CA LEU A 23 -19.63 -12.17 -5.89
C LEU A 23 -20.06 -10.77 -5.40
N ASP A 24 -20.79 -10.03 -6.23
CA ASP A 24 -21.23 -8.65 -5.99
C ASP A 24 -20.08 -7.70 -5.58
N VAL A 25 -18.91 -7.91 -6.20
CA VAL A 25 -17.73 -7.06 -6.00
C VAL A 25 -17.31 -6.45 -7.33
N PRO A 26 -16.77 -5.22 -7.35
CA PRO A 26 -16.15 -4.66 -8.54
C PRO A 26 -15.04 -5.59 -9.06
N VAL A 27 -14.88 -5.72 -10.38
CA VAL A 27 -13.81 -6.56 -10.96
C VAL A 27 -12.41 -6.11 -10.52
N THR A 28 -12.25 -4.83 -10.16
CA THR A 28 -11.04 -4.24 -9.56
C THR A 28 -10.65 -4.90 -8.24
N PHE A 29 -11.58 -5.53 -7.51
CA PHE A 29 -11.32 -6.29 -6.29
C PHE A 29 -10.26 -7.40 -6.48
N PHE A 30 -10.23 -8.03 -7.65
CA PHE A 30 -9.25 -9.08 -7.98
C PHE A 30 -7.88 -8.53 -8.40
N TYR A 31 -7.80 -7.24 -8.68
CA TYR A 31 -6.57 -6.53 -9.04
C TYR A 31 -6.00 -5.73 -7.85
N ASP A 32 -6.69 -5.69 -6.72
CA ASP A 32 -6.37 -4.89 -5.53
C ASP A 32 -5.33 -5.55 -4.60
N GLY A 33 -4.75 -6.68 -5.01
CA GLY A 33 -3.75 -7.42 -4.22
C GLY A 33 -2.49 -6.59 -3.92
N ASP A 34 -2.05 -5.77 -4.88
CA ASP A 34 -0.87 -4.90 -4.72
C ASP A 34 -1.14 -3.71 -3.78
N ASN A 35 -2.36 -3.16 -3.80
CA ASN A 35 -2.72 -2.06 -2.90
C ASN A 35 -2.93 -2.55 -1.47
N LYS A 36 -3.58 -3.70 -1.27
CA LYS A 36 -3.76 -4.27 0.07
C LYS A 36 -2.43 -4.68 0.72
N ALA A 37 -1.50 -5.21 -0.07
CA ALA A 37 -0.14 -5.48 0.44
C ALA A 37 0.55 -4.19 0.89
N ARG A 38 0.48 -3.11 0.08
CA ARG A 38 1.01 -1.79 0.43
C ARG A 38 0.33 -1.15 1.64
N GLU A 39 -0.99 -1.25 1.76
CA GLU A 39 -1.73 -0.72 2.92
C GLU A 39 -1.37 -1.49 4.19
N VAL A 40 -1.30 -2.82 4.14
CA VAL A 40 -0.90 -3.64 5.30
C VAL A 40 0.55 -3.36 5.69
N GLU A 41 1.47 -3.23 4.74
CA GLU A 41 2.86 -2.85 5.01
C GLU A 41 2.97 -1.43 5.60
N SER A 42 2.18 -0.49 5.07
CA SER A 42 2.07 0.87 5.62
C SER A 42 1.50 0.87 7.05
N LEU A 43 0.54 -0.01 7.36
CA LEU A 43 -0.03 -0.15 8.71
C LEU A 43 0.93 -0.85 9.68
N LEU A 44 1.73 -1.83 9.21
CA LEU A 44 2.75 -2.48 10.02
C LEU A 44 3.87 -1.51 10.43
N PHE A 45 4.21 -0.53 9.57
CA PHE A 45 5.13 0.55 9.93
C PHE A 45 4.57 1.48 11.03
N LEU A 46 3.23 1.60 11.14
CA LEU A 46 2.54 2.40 12.16
C LEU A 46 2.37 1.69 13.51
N ASP A 47 2.73 0.40 13.63
CA ASP A 47 2.66 -0.35 14.89
C ASP A 47 3.78 0.04 15.87
N SER A 48 4.76 0.80 15.39
CA SER A 48 5.80 1.37 16.23
C SER A 48 5.27 2.58 17.02
N ALA A 49 5.37 2.53 18.35
CA ALA A 49 5.07 3.67 19.22
C ALA A 49 5.87 4.94 18.83
N PHE A 50 7.04 4.75 18.20
CA PHE A 50 7.87 5.83 17.68
C PHE A 50 7.33 6.41 16.37
N SER A 51 6.88 5.59 15.41
CA SER A 51 6.35 6.09 14.13
C SER A 51 5.05 6.88 14.32
N LEU A 52 4.19 6.48 15.25
CA LEU A 52 3.00 7.25 15.63
C LEU A 52 3.35 8.59 16.28
N ARG A 53 4.37 8.61 17.15
CA ARG A 53 4.85 9.86 17.77
C ARG A 53 5.43 10.80 16.72
N LEU A 54 6.19 10.27 15.75
CA LEU A 54 6.75 11.03 14.65
C LEU A 54 5.64 11.66 13.79
N LEU A 55 4.64 10.88 13.37
CA LEU A 55 3.54 11.38 12.56
C LEU A 55 2.70 12.44 13.28
N ARG A 56 2.44 12.26 14.58
CA ARG A 56 1.75 13.28 15.39
C ARG A 56 2.57 14.57 15.54
N ALA A 57 3.89 14.48 15.60
CA ALA A 57 4.74 15.66 15.64
C ALA A 57 4.78 16.36 14.27
N TYR A 58 4.92 15.58 13.20
CA TYR A 58 4.91 16.05 11.82
C TYR A 58 3.61 16.77 11.45
N SER A 59 2.45 16.21 11.86
CA SER A 59 1.14 16.79 11.57
C SER A 59 0.86 18.11 12.30
N LYS A 60 1.61 18.43 13.36
CA LYS A 60 1.51 19.73 14.06
C LYS A 60 2.26 20.86 13.36
N ILE A 61 3.14 20.55 12.41
CA ILE A 61 3.89 21.55 11.64
C ILE A 61 2.92 22.16 10.62
N LYS A 62 2.63 23.45 10.74
CA LYS A 62 1.70 24.16 9.84
C LYS A 62 2.36 24.64 8.54
N ASP A 63 3.67 24.87 8.58
CA ASP A 63 4.44 25.33 7.44
C ASP A 63 4.81 24.15 6.52
N GLN A 64 4.25 24.16 5.31
CA GLN A 64 4.51 23.12 4.30
C GLN A 64 5.96 23.11 3.82
N THR A 65 6.65 24.25 3.86
CA THR A 65 8.06 24.34 3.48
C THR A 65 8.92 23.57 4.47
N VAL A 66 8.67 23.79 5.76
CA VAL A 66 9.36 23.09 6.86
C VAL A 66 9.07 21.58 6.80
N GLN A 67 7.82 21.18 6.55
CA GLN A 67 7.46 19.78 6.38
C GLN A 67 8.25 19.10 5.25
N ARG A 68 8.39 19.76 4.09
CA ARG A 68 9.16 19.24 2.95
C ARG A 68 10.64 19.14 3.25
N GLN A 69 11.21 20.14 3.93
CA GLN A 69 12.62 20.14 4.33
C GLN A 69 12.92 19.01 5.31
N LEU A 70 12.02 18.74 6.27
CA LEU A 70 12.19 17.63 7.21
C LEU A 70 12.20 16.28 6.51
N VAL A 71 11.28 16.07 5.55
CA VAL A 71 11.24 14.83 4.76
C VAL A 71 12.53 14.68 3.95
N SER A 72 12.97 15.74 3.27
CA SER A 72 14.22 15.72 2.50
C SER A 72 15.44 15.42 3.37
N LEU A 73 15.48 15.93 4.61
CA LEU A 73 16.53 15.61 5.57
C LEU A 73 16.50 14.12 5.95
N MET A 74 15.32 13.58 6.28
CA MET A 74 15.17 12.17 6.62
C MET A 74 15.60 11.25 5.48
N GLU A 75 15.22 11.59 4.24
CA GLU A 75 15.65 10.87 3.03
C GLU A 75 17.17 10.95 2.84
N SER A 76 17.79 12.11 3.08
CA SER A 76 19.24 12.27 2.96
C SER A 76 20.00 11.48 4.02
N ILE A 77 19.47 11.36 5.24
CA ILE A 77 20.09 10.57 6.29
C ILE A 77 20.02 9.09 5.91
N ALA A 78 18.84 8.60 5.50
CA ALA A 78 18.67 7.22 5.08
C ALA A 78 19.59 6.85 3.90
N ALA A 79 19.73 7.73 2.91
CA ALA A 79 20.62 7.52 1.76
C ALA A 79 22.11 7.52 2.12
N ASN A 80 22.49 8.00 3.30
CA ASN A 80 23.88 7.96 3.81
C ASN A 80 24.14 6.77 4.75
N GLU A 81 23.12 6.01 5.16
CA GLU A 81 23.26 4.80 5.98
C GLU A 81 23.45 3.52 5.14
N ASP A 82 23.28 3.61 3.81
CA ASP A 82 23.64 2.60 2.81
C ASP A 82 25.10 2.73 2.36
#